data_AF-A0A3R7LXR6-F1
#
_entry.id   AF-A0A3R7LXR6-F1
#
_cell.length_a   1.000
_cell.length_b   1.000
_cell.length_c   1.000
_cell.angle_alpha   90.00
_cell.angle_beta   90.00
_cell.angle_gamma   90.00
#
_symmetry.space_group_name_H-M   'P 1'
#
loop_
_entity.id
_entity.type
_entity.pdbx_description
1 polymer ?
#
loop_
_entity_poly.entity_id
_entity_poly.type
_entity_poly.pdbx_seq_one_letter_code
_entity_poly.pdbx_strand_id
1 'polypeptide(L)'
;MQRLADLLIFVGPSGGGKSTLIAHLLQTWPQQFSFCTSHTTRKPRKDEVDGKHYHFVSKDAFKHMIHRGEFVEYNKVFSSCGSKDKANASGCGGIRNGGMLLAEDDADYYGTSKRELHGILAANKVAVLDTDITGAINIKKYCVNIDNDGNSHLTAPLRVQVVLVKLPSLDVLKERLRLRGSESEASLRRRLCASEKWMKWCTAHPEFFHCHLVNLSLDVCKSELRSFVGKNVLQNACKL
;
A
#
# COMPACT_ATOMS: atom_id res chain seq x y z
N MET A 1 -14.31 -18.29 13.29
CA MET A 1 -14.93 -17.55 12.18
C MET A 1 -14.37 -18.11 10.89
N GLN A 2 -15.21 -18.39 9.91
CA GLN A 2 -14.78 -18.77 8.58
C GLN A 2 -14.22 -17.53 7.86
N ARG A 3 -13.10 -17.72 7.16
CA ARG A 3 -12.46 -16.68 6.36
C ARG A 3 -13.10 -16.61 4.98
N LEU A 4 -13.67 -15.45 4.62
CA LEU A 4 -14.25 -15.17 3.30
C LEU A 4 -13.25 -14.50 2.34
N ALA A 5 -12.22 -13.85 2.87
CA ALA A 5 -11.16 -13.23 2.10
C ALA A 5 -9.78 -13.57 2.67
N ASP A 6 -8.80 -13.79 1.81
CA ASP A 6 -7.44 -14.17 2.21
C ASP A 6 -6.57 -12.92 2.44
N LEU A 7 -6.82 -11.85 1.67
CA LEU A 7 -6.16 -10.55 1.80
C LEU A 7 -7.17 -9.41 1.97
N LEU A 8 -6.82 -8.44 2.81
CA LEU A 8 -7.50 -7.16 2.97
C LEU A 8 -6.52 -6.02 2.72
N ILE A 9 -6.63 -5.36 1.57
CA ILE A 9 -5.71 -4.33 1.12
C ILE A 9 -6.30 -2.95 1.38
N PHE A 10 -5.57 -2.10 2.11
CA PHE A 10 -5.91 -0.70 2.30
C PHE A 10 -5.16 0.18 1.30
N VAL A 11 -5.92 0.96 0.54
CA VAL A 11 -5.40 1.92 -0.45
C VAL A 11 -5.87 3.32 -0.10
N GLY A 12 -5.00 4.32 -0.21
CA GLY A 12 -5.33 5.68 0.19
C GLY A 12 -4.10 6.58 0.20
N PRO A 13 -4.25 7.91 0.18
CA PRO A 13 -3.12 8.82 0.23
C PRO A 13 -2.36 8.69 1.55
N SER A 14 -1.07 9.03 1.54
CA SER A 14 -0.30 9.18 2.78
C SER A 14 -0.96 10.25 3.66
N GLY A 15 -1.17 9.96 4.95
CA GLY A 15 -1.93 10.85 5.85
C GLY A 15 -3.45 10.69 5.78
N GLY A 16 -3.97 9.76 4.97
CA GLY A 16 -5.40 9.43 4.91
C GLY A 16 -5.95 8.68 6.14
N GLY A 17 -5.14 8.33 7.13
CA GLY A 17 -5.57 7.62 8.35
C GLY A 17 -5.59 6.09 8.27
N LYS A 18 -5.03 5.50 7.20
CA LYS A 18 -4.98 4.05 6.98
C LYS A 18 -4.37 3.29 8.16
N SER A 19 -3.18 3.70 8.61
CA SER A 19 -2.47 3.02 9.70
C SER A 19 -3.28 2.98 10.99
N THR A 20 -4.08 4.01 11.27
CA THR A 20 -4.98 4.04 12.44
C THR A 20 -6.13 3.04 12.29
N LEU A 21 -6.74 2.94 11.11
CA LEU A 21 -7.80 1.97 10.81
C LEU A 21 -7.27 0.53 10.85
N ILE A 22 -6.07 0.30 10.30
CA ILE A 22 -5.39 -1.00 10.34
C ILE A 22 -5.06 -1.39 11.78
N ALA A 23 -4.51 -0.47 12.58
CA ALA A 23 -4.23 -0.74 13.99
C ALA A 23 -5.50 -1.13 14.75
N HIS A 24 -6.60 -0.41 14.52
CA HIS A 24 -7.89 -0.74 15.11
C HIS A 24 -8.40 -2.13 14.67
N LEU A 25 -8.27 -2.47 13.39
CA LEU A 25 -8.64 -3.78 12.86
C LEU A 25 -7.86 -4.92 13.55
N LEU A 26 -6.54 -4.78 13.63
CA LEU A 26 -5.65 -5.78 14.25
C LEU A 26 -5.91 -5.94 15.75
N GLN A 27 -6.26 -4.85 16.44
CA GLN A 27 -6.65 -4.90 17.87
C GLN A 27 -8.03 -5.53 18.08
N THR A 28 -8.96 -5.33 17.15
CA THR A 28 -10.33 -5.85 17.26
C THR A 28 -10.37 -7.37 17.01
N TRP A 29 -9.53 -7.88 16.10
CA TRP A 29 -9.51 -9.28 15.70
C TRP A 29 -8.07 -9.85 15.59
N PRO A 30 -7.29 -9.88 16.68
CA PRO A 30 -5.87 -10.23 16.66
C PRO A 30 -5.58 -11.69 16.26
N GLN A 31 -6.57 -12.56 16.41
CA GLN A 31 -6.47 -13.97 16.04
C GLN A 31 -6.82 -14.23 14.57
N GLN A 32 -7.50 -13.29 13.90
CA GLN A 32 -7.98 -13.46 12.53
C GLN A 32 -7.15 -12.67 11.52
N PHE A 33 -6.47 -11.60 11.93
CA PHE A 33 -5.68 -10.76 11.04
C PHE A 33 -4.21 -10.70 11.46
N SER A 34 -3.32 -10.57 10.48
CA SER A 34 -1.93 -10.16 10.69
C SER A 34 -1.55 -9.12 9.66
N PHE A 35 -0.73 -8.14 10.07
CA PHE A 35 -0.14 -7.18 9.16
C PHE A 35 0.96 -7.84 8.33
N CYS A 36 0.96 -7.59 7.02
CA CYS A 36 2.01 -8.06 6.11
C CYS A 36 3.07 -6.97 5.97
N THR A 37 4.22 -7.16 6.61
CA THR A 37 5.28 -6.16 6.62
C THR A 37 6.06 -6.16 5.30
N SER A 38 5.90 -5.11 4.51
CA SER A 38 6.65 -4.92 3.25
C SER A 38 8.13 -4.58 3.51
N HIS A 39 8.97 -4.74 2.48
CA HIS A 39 10.37 -4.35 2.49
C HIS A 39 10.56 -2.99 1.83
N THR A 40 11.56 -2.22 2.26
CA THR A 40 11.99 -1.01 1.56
C THR A 40 13.49 -0.76 1.67
N THR A 41 14.06 -0.08 0.67
CA THR A 41 15.45 0.38 0.71
C THR A 41 15.60 1.81 1.25
N ARG A 42 14.48 2.50 1.48
CA ARG A 42 14.49 3.83 2.10
C ARG A 42 15.01 3.69 3.54
N LYS A 43 15.79 4.65 4.01
CA LYS A 43 16.14 4.73 5.44
C LYS A 43 14.89 4.94 6.31
N PRO A 44 14.78 4.29 7.49
CA PRO A 44 13.66 4.49 8.41
C PRO A 44 13.53 5.97 8.82
N ARG A 45 12.28 6.43 9.03
CA ARG A 45 12.02 7.72 9.72
C ARG A 45 12.26 7.57 11.22
N LYS A 46 12.34 8.70 11.91
CA LYS A 46 12.60 8.78 13.36
C LYS A 46 11.68 7.85 14.20
N ASP A 47 10.42 7.72 13.81
CA ASP A 47 9.42 6.94 14.56
C ASP A 47 9.11 5.57 13.92
N GLU A 48 9.86 5.18 12.89
CA GLU A 48 9.69 3.89 12.22
C GLU A 48 10.63 2.85 12.82
N VAL A 49 10.05 1.70 13.13
CA VAL A 49 10.72 0.51 13.70
C VAL A 49 10.78 -0.59 12.64
N ASP A 50 11.97 -1.16 12.45
CA ASP A 50 12.23 -2.30 11.57
C ASP A 50 11.44 -3.54 11.98
N GLY A 51 10.94 -4.30 11.00
CA GLY A 51 10.08 -5.48 11.19
C GLY A 51 8.67 -5.17 11.70
N LYS A 52 8.36 -3.90 11.98
CA LYS A 52 7.01 -3.45 12.34
C LYS A 52 6.36 -2.60 11.25
N HIS A 53 7.10 -1.62 10.72
CA HIS A 53 6.59 -0.72 9.68
C HIS A 53 7.01 -1.20 8.30
N TYR A 54 8.30 -1.52 8.17
CA TYR A 54 8.89 -2.15 7.02
C TYR A 54 10.05 -3.04 7.49
N HIS A 55 10.47 -3.97 6.65
CA HIS A 55 11.82 -4.50 6.67
C HIS A 55 12.74 -3.54 5.90
N PHE A 56 13.60 -2.83 6.60
CA PHE A 56 14.53 -1.87 6.03
C PHE A 56 15.80 -2.62 5.58
N VAL A 57 16.00 -2.73 4.27
CA VAL A 57 17.10 -3.51 3.68
C VAL A 57 17.98 -2.65 2.78
N SER A 58 19.22 -3.10 2.51
CA SER A 58 20.05 -2.42 1.50
C SER A 58 19.51 -2.64 0.08
N LYS A 59 19.88 -1.76 -0.86
CA LYS A 59 19.51 -1.91 -2.28
C LYS A 59 20.03 -3.22 -2.86
N ASP A 60 21.25 -3.62 -2.52
CA ASP A 60 21.84 -4.87 -2.99
C ASP A 60 21.08 -6.10 -2.46
N ALA A 61 20.72 -6.09 -1.18
CA ALA A 61 19.89 -7.15 -0.60
C ALA A 61 18.52 -7.22 -1.30
N PHE A 62 17.87 -6.09 -1.53
CA PHE A 62 16.59 -6.03 -2.24
C PHE A 62 16.71 -6.56 -3.68
N LYS A 63 17.77 -6.19 -4.41
CA LYS A 63 18.05 -6.69 -5.77
C LYS A 63 18.27 -8.21 -5.77
N HIS A 64 18.98 -8.76 -4.79
CA HIS A 64 19.11 -10.21 -4.64
C HIS A 64 17.76 -10.89 -4.39
N MET A 65 16.89 -10.31 -3.56
CA MET A 65 15.54 -10.83 -3.34
C MET A 65 14.70 -10.82 -4.64
N ILE A 66 14.84 -9.77 -5.49
CA ILE A 66 14.22 -9.74 -6.82
C ILE A 66 14.74 -10.90 -7.68
N HIS A 67 16.06 -11.09 -7.77
CA HIS A 67 16.64 -12.17 -8.58
C HIS A 67 16.21 -13.56 -8.11
N ARG A 68 15.95 -13.73 -6.81
CA ARG A 68 15.43 -14.99 -6.24
C ARG A 68 13.91 -15.14 -6.36
N GLY A 69 13.21 -14.16 -6.95
CA GLY A 69 11.76 -14.22 -7.14
C GLY A 69 10.95 -14.18 -5.83
N GLU A 70 11.47 -13.51 -4.80
CA GLU A 70 10.91 -13.52 -3.44
C GLU A 70 9.76 -12.54 -3.21
N PHE A 71 9.43 -11.71 -4.19
CA PHE A 71 8.39 -10.68 -4.08
C PHE A 71 7.09 -11.11 -4.78
N VAL A 72 5.97 -10.82 -4.13
CA VAL A 72 4.63 -10.80 -4.70
C VAL A 72 4.53 -9.67 -5.72
N GLU A 73 5.01 -8.50 -5.30
CA GLU A 73 5.17 -7.31 -6.12
C GLU A 73 6.33 -6.48 -5.57
N TYR A 74 6.89 -5.64 -6.44
CA TYR A 74 7.78 -4.58 -6.03
C TYR A 74 7.62 -3.37 -6.95
N ASN A 75 7.98 -2.20 -6.45
CA ASN A 75 7.96 -0.95 -7.19
C ASN A 75 9.20 -0.09 -6.88
N LYS A 76 9.58 0.76 -7.84
CA LYS A 76 10.64 1.76 -7.68
C LYS A 76 10.00 3.14 -7.48
N VAL A 77 10.38 3.82 -6.41
CA VAL A 77 9.93 5.18 -6.10
C VAL A 77 11.14 6.10 -6.09
N PHE A 78 11.21 7.03 -7.04
CA PHE A 78 12.30 7.99 -7.10
C PHE A 78 12.23 8.94 -5.90
N SER A 79 13.28 8.92 -5.08
CA SER A 79 13.35 9.76 -3.90
C SER A 79 13.36 11.22 -4.34
N SER A 80 12.49 12.03 -3.73
CA SER A 80 12.33 13.45 -4.09
C SER A 80 13.48 14.34 -3.61
N CYS A 81 14.56 13.75 -3.09
CA CYS A 81 15.67 14.43 -2.44
C CYS A 81 16.95 14.30 -3.28
N GLY A 82 16.88 14.74 -4.53
CA GLY A 82 18.06 15.20 -5.23
C GLY A 82 18.27 16.66 -4.90
N SER A 83 18.98 16.96 -3.80
CA SER A 83 19.61 18.26 -3.60
C SER A 83 20.74 18.40 -4.62
N LYS A 84 20.42 18.79 -5.85
CA LYS A 84 21.33 19.56 -6.71
C LYS A 84 20.51 20.59 -7.46
N ASP A 85 20.76 21.85 -7.13
CA ASP A 85 20.31 23.01 -7.88
C ASP A 85 20.46 22.79 -9.38
N LYS A 86 19.33 22.64 -10.08
CA LYS A 86 19.22 23.02 -11.48
C LYS A 86 17.92 23.76 -11.68
N ALA A 87 18.03 25.08 -11.57
CA ALA A 87 17.08 26.04 -12.09
C ALA A 87 16.87 25.77 -13.59
N ASN A 88 15.80 25.05 -13.94
CA ASN A 88 14.84 25.38 -14.98
C ASN A 88 13.90 24.19 -15.19
N ALA A 89 12.62 24.35 -14.86
CA ALA A 89 11.57 23.51 -15.41
C ALA A 89 10.25 24.28 -15.42
N SER A 90 10.20 25.30 -16.28
CA SER A 90 8.99 25.61 -17.02
C SER A 90 8.55 24.38 -17.83
N GLY A 91 7.30 23.95 -17.68
CA GLY A 91 6.65 23.09 -18.67
C GLY A 91 6.03 21.81 -18.14
N CYS A 92 4.71 21.85 -17.93
CA CYS A 92 3.87 20.72 -18.32
C CYS A 92 4.05 20.50 -19.83
N GLY A 93 4.36 19.27 -20.25
CA GLY A 93 4.22 18.85 -21.65
C GLY A 93 5.37 18.00 -22.19
N GLY A 94 5.01 16.88 -22.83
CA GLY A 94 5.83 16.21 -23.82
C GLY A 94 6.77 15.12 -23.30
N ILE A 95 6.44 13.86 -23.63
CA ILE A 95 7.43 12.78 -23.72
C ILE A 95 8.37 13.17 -24.87
N ARG A 96 9.60 13.61 -24.55
CA ARG A 96 10.69 13.70 -25.52
C ARG A 96 11.55 12.45 -25.35
N ASN A 97 11.74 11.70 -26.43
CA ASN A 97 12.76 10.66 -26.53
C ASN A 97 14.14 11.30 -26.28
N GLY A 98 14.78 10.92 -25.18
CA GLY A 98 16.01 11.56 -24.66
C GLY A 98 15.92 11.95 -23.18
N GLY A 99 15.14 11.20 -22.38
CA GLY A 99 15.00 11.45 -20.95
C GLY A 99 16.33 11.27 -20.23
N MET A 100 16.70 12.28 -19.43
CA MET A 100 17.78 12.21 -18.46
C MET A 100 17.64 10.89 -17.67
N LEU A 101 18.59 9.97 -17.86
CA LEU A 101 18.69 8.74 -17.09
C LEU A 101 18.89 9.15 -15.64
N LEU A 102 17.81 9.21 -14.85
CA LEU A 102 17.94 9.20 -13.40
C LEU A 102 18.68 7.90 -13.08
N ALA A 103 19.85 8.01 -12.45
CA ALA A 103 20.63 6.84 -12.09
C ALA A 103 19.76 5.93 -11.23
N GLU A 104 19.85 4.61 -11.41
CA GLU A 104 19.13 3.64 -10.58
C GLU A 104 19.36 3.84 -9.07
N ASP A 105 20.45 4.53 -8.73
CA ASP A 105 20.88 4.86 -7.38
C ASP A 105 20.04 5.94 -6.68
N ASP A 106 19.14 6.64 -7.38
CA ASP A 106 18.27 7.67 -6.77
C ASP A 106 16.88 7.13 -6.37
N ALA A 107 16.55 5.89 -6.74
CA ALA A 107 15.26 5.27 -6.42
C ALA A 107 15.30 4.44 -5.14
N ASP A 108 14.27 4.58 -4.32
CA ASP A 108 13.95 3.66 -3.23
C ASP A 108 13.05 2.53 -3.76
N TYR A 109 13.35 1.30 -3.37
CA TYR A 109 12.53 0.13 -3.69
C TYR A 109 11.55 -0.14 -2.56
N TYR A 110 10.38 -0.63 -2.92
CA TYR A 110 9.35 -1.12 -2.00
C TYR A 110 8.84 -2.45 -2.54
N GLY A 111 8.54 -3.41 -1.69
CA GLY A 111 7.96 -4.68 -2.16
C GLY A 111 7.41 -5.56 -1.07
N THR A 112 6.43 -6.37 -1.44
CA THR A 112 5.72 -7.29 -0.54
C THR A 112 6.29 -8.70 -0.70
N SER A 113 6.89 -9.26 0.35
CA SER A 113 7.53 -10.57 0.29
C SER A 113 6.50 -11.70 0.22
N LYS A 114 6.79 -12.72 -0.62
CA LYS A 114 6.03 -13.97 -0.66
C LYS A 114 6.05 -14.67 0.69
N ARG A 115 7.22 -14.75 1.34
CA ARG A 115 7.39 -15.40 2.65
C ARG A 115 6.46 -14.81 3.71
N GLU A 116 6.37 -13.49 3.76
CA GLU A 116 5.52 -12.78 4.73
C GLU A 116 4.04 -13.09 4.48
N LEU A 117 3.59 -12.91 3.23
CA LEU A 117 2.21 -13.20 2.84
C LEU A 117 1.85 -14.67 3.11
N HIS A 118 2.67 -15.59 2.60
CA HIS A 118 2.47 -17.04 2.73
C HIS A 118 2.48 -17.49 4.19
N GLY A 119 3.36 -16.93 5.04
CA GLY A 119 3.39 -17.23 6.46
C GLY A 119 2.09 -16.84 7.18
N ILE A 120 1.51 -15.69 6.84
CA ILE A 120 0.22 -15.25 7.40
C ILE A 120 -0.91 -16.18 6.96
N LEU A 121 -0.92 -16.58 5.68
CA LEU A 121 -1.93 -17.47 5.13
C LEU A 121 -1.82 -18.88 5.76
N ALA A 122 -0.61 -19.40 5.95
CA ALA A 122 -0.36 -20.68 6.61
C ALA A 122 -0.80 -20.68 8.08
N ALA A 123 -0.71 -19.53 8.76
CA ALA A 123 -1.26 -19.33 10.10
C ALA A 123 -2.79 -19.18 10.13
N ASN A 124 -3.48 -19.42 9.00
CA ASN A 124 -4.93 -19.28 8.82
C ASN A 124 -5.48 -17.89 9.20
N LYS A 125 -4.69 -16.84 8.93
CA LYS A 125 -5.07 -15.45 9.13
C LYS A 125 -5.33 -14.74 7.80
N VAL A 126 -6.07 -13.63 7.85
CA VAL A 126 -6.21 -12.67 6.76
C VAL A 126 -5.00 -11.74 6.75
N ALA A 127 -4.32 -11.64 5.63
CA ALA A 127 -3.20 -10.71 5.47
C ALA A 127 -3.71 -9.29 5.24
N VAL A 128 -3.27 -8.35 6.07
CA VAL A 128 -3.60 -6.92 5.98
C VAL A 128 -2.43 -6.19 5.35
N LEU A 129 -2.69 -5.45 4.27
CA LEU A 129 -1.67 -4.73 3.51
C LEU A 129 -1.98 -3.23 3.44
N ASP A 130 -0.96 -2.40 3.55
CA ASP A 130 -1.01 -0.95 3.32
C ASP A 130 -0.19 -0.63 2.05
N THR A 131 -0.85 -0.28 0.95
CA THR A 131 -0.18 -0.05 -0.35
C THR A 131 -0.86 1.07 -1.15
N ASP A 132 -0.18 1.53 -2.21
CA ASP A 132 -0.80 2.35 -3.25
C ASP A 132 -1.62 1.50 -4.24
N ILE A 133 -2.23 2.17 -5.24
CA ILE A 133 -3.04 1.53 -6.27
C ILE A 133 -2.21 0.54 -7.10
N THR A 134 -0.98 0.92 -7.47
CA THR A 134 -0.12 0.10 -8.32
C THR A 134 0.24 -1.21 -7.63
N GLY A 135 0.63 -1.16 -6.35
CA GLY A 135 0.88 -2.35 -5.55
C GLY A 135 -0.39 -3.20 -5.38
N ALA A 136 -1.56 -2.59 -5.12
CA ALA A 136 -2.82 -3.32 -5.02
C ALA A 136 -3.19 -4.06 -6.32
N ILE A 137 -2.97 -3.44 -7.48
CA ILE A 137 -3.17 -4.07 -8.80
C ILE A 137 -2.23 -5.26 -8.95
N ASN A 138 -0.94 -5.09 -8.64
CA ASN A 138 0.07 -6.14 -8.79
C ASN A 138 -0.20 -7.32 -7.84
N ILE A 139 -0.59 -7.05 -6.59
CA ILE A 139 -1.00 -8.09 -5.64
C ILE A 139 -2.22 -8.84 -6.16
N LYS A 140 -3.26 -8.15 -6.66
CA LYS A 140 -4.43 -8.84 -7.24
C LYS A 140 -4.03 -9.74 -8.42
N LYS A 141 -3.14 -9.27 -9.31
CA LYS A 141 -2.62 -10.08 -10.43
C LYS A 141 -1.87 -11.32 -9.94
N TYR A 142 -1.03 -11.18 -8.92
CA TYR A 142 -0.34 -12.32 -8.31
C TYR A 142 -1.33 -13.32 -7.71
N CYS A 143 -2.32 -12.84 -6.93
CA CYS A 143 -3.32 -13.68 -6.29
C CYS A 143 -4.16 -14.52 -7.26
N VAL A 144 -4.39 -14.02 -8.48
CA VAL A 144 -5.13 -14.74 -9.53
C VAL A 144 -4.25 -15.79 -10.22
N ASN A 145 -2.96 -15.50 -10.39
CA ASN A 145 -2.00 -16.34 -11.13
C ASN A 145 -1.07 -17.15 -10.20
N ILE A 146 -1.48 -17.41 -8.96
CA ILE A 146 -0.61 -17.98 -7.92
C ILE A 146 -0.22 -19.44 -8.21
N ASP A 147 -1.03 -20.14 -9.00
CA ASP A 147 -0.78 -21.47 -9.53
C ASP A 147 0.43 -21.55 -10.46
N ASN A 148 0.79 -20.42 -11.10
CA ASN A 148 1.99 -20.32 -11.94
C ASN A 148 3.26 -20.03 -11.13
N ASP A 149 3.15 -19.78 -9.82
CA ASP A 149 4.31 -19.61 -8.96
C ASP A 149 4.82 -20.98 -8.51
N GLY A 150 5.78 -21.56 -9.26
CA GLY A 150 6.36 -22.88 -9.00
C GLY A 150 7.03 -23.06 -7.62
N ASN A 151 7.11 -21.99 -6.82
CA ASN A 151 7.62 -21.98 -5.45
C ASN A 151 6.53 -21.77 -4.38
N SER A 152 5.25 -21.72 -4.76
CA SER A 152 4.12 -21.51 -3.85
C SER A 152 3.43 -22.84 -3.52
N HIS A 153 3.14 -23.08 -2.24
CA HIS A 153 2.30 -24.20 -1.80
C HIS A 153 0.79 -23.92 -1.97
N LEU A 154 0.43 -22.75 -2.48
CA LEU A 154 -0.95 -22.32 -2.68
C LEU A 154 -1.42 -22.75 -4.07
N THR A 155 -2.47 -23.57 -4.11
CA THR A 155 -2.96 -24.21 -5.33
C THR A 155 -4.27 -23.63 -5.86
N ALA A 156 -4.74 -22.53 -5.27
CA ALA A 156 -6.00 -21.89 -5.64
C ALA A 156 -5.86 -20.35 -5.59
N PRO A 157 -6.57 -19.63 -6.47
CA PRO A 157 -6.60 -18.18 -6.45
C PRO A 157 -6.99 -17.61 -5.09
N LEU A 158 -6.30 -16.56 -4.64
CA LEU A 158 -6.57 -15.91 -3.36
C LEU A 158 -7.68 -14.87 -3.50
N ARG A 159 -8.59 -14.85 -2.53
CA ARG A 159 -9.71 -13.91 -2.46
C ARG A 159 -9.23 -12.60 -1.85
N VAL A 160 -9.33 -11.51 -2.60
CA VAL A 160 -8.80 -10.20 -2.21
C VAL A 160 -9.91 -9.20 -2.04
N GLN A 161 -9.98 -8.56 -0.87
CA GLN A 161 -10.85 -7.41 -0.62
C GLN A 161 -9.99 -6.14 -0.58
N VAL A 162 -10.51 -5.05 -1.16
CA VAL A 162 -9.78 -3.77 -1.28
C VAL A 162 -10.61 -2.66 -0.64
N VAL A 163 -10.03 -2.00 0.36
CA VAL A 163 -10.61 -0.88 1.10
C VAL A 163 -9.96 0.42 0.64
N LEU A 164 -10.75 1.31 0.09
CA LEU A 164 -10.33 2.65 -0.27
C LEU A 164 -10.56 3.62 0.88
N VAL A 165 -9.48 4.21 1.40
CA VAL A 165 -9.54 5.29 2.40
C VAL A 165 -9.35 6.62 1.70
N LYS A 166 -10.44 7.36 1.50
CA LYS A 166 -10.46 8.69 0.89
C LYS A 166 -10.33 9.78 1.94
N LEU A 167 -9.75 10.90 1.53
CA LEU A 167 -9.94 12.18 2.20
C LEU A 167 -11.12 12.92 1.53
N PRO A 168 -11.82 13.79 2.27
CA PRO A 168 -12.97 14.52 1.73
C PRO A 168 -12.58 15.48 0.60
N SER A 169 -11.38 16.07 0.65
CA SER A 169 -10.88 16.97 -0.39
C SER A 169 -9.36 16.97 -0.48
N LEU A 170 -8.84 17.52 -1.58
CA LEU A 170 -7.42 17.82 -1.75
C LEU A 170 -6.92 18.85 -0.73
N ASP A 171 -7.78 19.77 -0.29
CA ASP A 171 -7.42 20.81 0.68
C ASP A 171 -7.10 20.20 2.05
N VAL A 172 -7.92 19.24 2.50
CA VAL A 172 -7.66 18.51 3.75
C VAL A 172 -6.35 17.72 3.65
N LEU A 173 -6.03 17.16 2.48
CA LEU A 173 -4.73 16.51 2.26
C LEU A 173 -3.57 17.52 2.35
N LYS A 174 -3.71 18.69 1.72
CA LYS A 174 -2.70 19.76 1.73
C LYS A 174 -2.41 20.23 3.14
N GLU A 175 -3.44 20.48 3.94
CA GLU A 175 -3.32 20.87 5.35
C GLU A 175 -2.57 19.80 6.16
N ARG A 176 -2.98 18.52 6.03
CA ARG A 176 -2.31 17.41 6.73
C ARG A 176 -0.85 17.23 6.33
N LEU A 177 -0.49 17.49 5.07
CA LEU A 177 0.89 17.43 4.61
C LEU A 177 1.73 18.59 5.16
N ARG A 178 1.17 19.80 5.23
CA ARG A 178 1.85 20.99 5.78
C ARG A 178 2.11 20.86 7.29
N LEU A 179 1.15 20.33 8.04
CA LEU A 179 1.30 20.12 9.49
C LEU A 179 2.46 19.19 9.88
N ARG A 180 2.98 18.38 8.95
CA ARG A 180 4.15 17.52 9.21
C ARG A 180 5.48 18.28 9.23
N GLY A 181 5.52 19.53 8.76
CA GLY A 181 6.68 20.41 8.86
C GLY A 181 7.93 19.99 8.07
N SER A 182 7.90 18.87 7.35
CA SER A 182 9.06 18.29 6.66
C SER A 182 9.04 18.44 5.14
N GLU A 183 8.10 19.22 4.59
CA GLU A 183 7.87 19.34 3.14
C GLU A 183 8.32 20.70 2.61
N SER A 184 9.08 20.71 1.52
CA SER A 184 9.29 21.94 0.74
C SER A 184 8.08 22.20 -0.15
N GLU A 185 7.86 23.45 -0.58
CA GLU A 185 6.76 23.77 -1.50
C GLU A 185 6.85 22.96 -2.81
N ALA A 186 8.06 22.64 -3.26
CA ALA A 186 8.28 21.77 -4.42
C ALA A 186 7.85 20.31 -4.17
N SER A 187 8.16 19.74 -2.99
CA SER A 187 7.73 18.36 -2.66
C SER A 187 6.22 18.29 -2.44
N LEU A 188 5.64 19.31 -1.79
CA LEU A 188 4.21 19.44 -1.58
C LEU A 188 3.44 19.49 -2.90
N ARG A 189 3.86 20.32 -3.86
CA ARG A 189 3.22 20.44 -5.19
C ARG A 189 3.23 19.10 -5.94
N ARG A 190 4.34 18.37 -5.91
CA ARG A 190 4.43 17.04 -6.55
C ARG A 190 3.49 16.03 -5.90
N ARG A 191 3.42 15.99 -4.56
CA ARG A 191 2.50 15.09 -3.84
C ARG A 191 1.04 15.41 -4.13
N LEU A 192 0.67 16.68 -4.20
CA LEU A 192 -0.69 17.09 -4.57
C LEU A 192 -1.03 16.67 -6.00
N CYS A 193 -0.12 16.87 -6.96
CA CYS A 193 -0.32 16.44 -8.34
C CYS A 193 -0.49 14.91 -8.46
N ALA A 194 0.36 14.14 -7.76
CA ALA A 194 0.22 12.69 -7.70
C ALA A 194 -1.12 12.26 -7.07
N SER A 195 -1.53 12.95 -6.00
CA SER A 195 -2.79 12.67 -5.30
C SER A 195 -4.02 13.01 -6.13
N GLU A 196 -3.94 14.06 -6.97
CA GLU A 196 -5.02 14.41 -7.90
C GLU A 196 -5.20 13.31 -8.97
N LYS A 197 -4.11 12.84 -9.56
CA LYS A 197 -4.13 11.70 -10.51
C LYS A 197 -4.68 10.44 -9.84
N TRP A 198 -4.26 10.18 -8.60
CA TRP A 198 -4.74 9.06 -7.78
C TRP A 198 -6.26 9.15 -7.55
N MET A 199 -6.78 10.32 -7.16
CA MET A 199 -8.22 10.51 -6.96
C MET A 199 -9.02 10.33 -8.24
N LYS A 200 -8.53 10.88 -9.36
CA LYS A 200 -9.15 10.68 -10.68
C LYS A 200 -9.23 9.20 -11.04
N TRP A 201 -8.15 8.44 -10.81
CA TRP A 201 -8.15 7.00 -11.05
C TRP A 201 -9.18 6.27 -10.18
N CYS A 202 -9.24 6.59 -8.88
CA CYS A 202 -10.20 6.00 -7.96
C CYS A 202 -11.65 6.25 -8.34
N THR A 203 -11.96 7.42 -8.87
CA THR A 203 -13.30 7.77 -9.35
C THR A 203 -13.63 7.08 -10.68
N ALA A 204 -12.63 6.87 -11.54
CA ALA A 204 -12.81 6.19 -12.82
C ALA A 204 -12.96 4.67 -12.70
N HIS A 205 -12.47 4.05 -11.61
CA HIS A 205 -12.49 2.60 -11.39
C HIS A 205 -13.12 2.24 -10.03
N PRO A 206 -14.38 2.62 -9.75
CA PRO A 206 -15.01 2.35 -8.46
C PRO A 206 -15.11 0.85 -8.16
N GLU A 207 -15.28 0.01 -9.17
CA GLU A 207 -15.41 -1.46 -9.08
C GLU A 207 -14.13 -2.15 -8.59
N PHE A 208 -12.98 -1.47 -8.64
CA PHE A 208 -11.74 -2.00 -8.10
C PHE A 208 -11.79 -2.15 -6.58
N PHE A 209 -12.61 -1.32 -5.91
CA PHE A 209 -12.72 -1.22 -4.47
C PHE A 209 -14.01 -1.89 -3.98
N HIS A 210 -13.89 -2.61 -2.87
CA HIS A 210 -15.01 -3.34 -2.27
C HIS A 210 -15.60 -2.59 -1.06
N CYS A 211 -14.85 -1.63 -0.53
CA CYS A 211 -15.27 -0.74 0.54
C CYS A 211 -14.70 0.66 0.32
N HIS A 212 -15.51 1.69 0.49
CA HIS A 212 -15.10 3.09 0.41
C HIS A 212 -15.29 3.75 1.77
N LEU A 213 -14.21 4.17 2.40
CA LEU A 213 -14.21 4.89 3.67
C LEU A 213 -13.82 6.34 3.41
N VAL A 214 -14.70 7.29 3.70
CA VAL A 214 -14.39 8.72 3.62
C VAL A 214 -14.00 9.21 5.01
N ASN A 215 -12.71 9.49 5.20
CA ASN A 215 -12.16 9.82 6.52
C ASN A 215 -12.51 11.26 6.95
N LEU A 216 -13.77 11.45 7.35
CA LEU A 216 -14.29 12.64 8.03
C LEU A 216 -14.35 12.45 9.55
N SER A 217 -14.69 11.25 10.01
CA SER A 217 -14.71 10.86 11.41
C SER A 217 -14.09 9.47 11.54
N LEU A 218 -13.10 9.35 12.43
CA LEU A 218 -12.42 8.08 12.65
C LEU A 218 -13.39 7.01 13.15
N ASP A 219 -14.35 7.37 14.01
CA ASP A 219 -15.29 6.41 14.58
C ASP A 219 -16.33 5.93 13.58
N VAL A 220 -16.76 6.81 12.66
CA VAL A 220 -17.59 6.43 11.51
C VAL A 220 -16.84 5.42 10.63
N CYS A 221 -15.60 5.73 10.25
CA CYS A 221 -14.79 4.81 9.43
C CYS A 221 -14.52 3.46 10.13
N LYS A 222 -14.31 3.45 11.45
CA LYS A 222 -14.17 2.20 12.23
C LYS A 222 -15.45 1.37 12.18
N SER A 223 -16.61 2.01 12.37
CA SER A 223 -17.92 1.34 12.33
C SER A 223 -18.21 0.75 10.95
N GLU A 224 -18.00 1.53 9.88
CA GLU A 224 -18.16 1.08 8.49
C GLU A 224 -17.20 -0.06 8.15
N LEU A 225 -15.92 0.05 8.53
CA LEU A 225 -14.95 -1.02 8.35
C LEU A 225 -15.37 -2.31 9.07
N ARG A 226 -15.87 -2.19 10.31
CA ARG A 226 -16.35 -3.34 11.09
C ARG A 226 -17.53 -4.03 10.41
N SER A 227 -18.48 -3.25 9.91
CA SER A 227 -19.64 -3.74 9.17
C SER A 227 -19.21 -4.46 7.87
N PHE A 228 -18.27 -3.87 7.12
CA PHE A 228 -17.72 -4.48 5.91
C PHE A 228 -17.01 -5.81 6.21
N VAL A 229 -16.15 -5.84 7.23
CA VAL A 229 -15.40 -7.04 7.63
C VAL A 229 -16.33 -8.19 8.01
N GLY A 230 -17.36 -7.92 8.83
CA GLY A 230 -18.30 -8.95 9.27
C GLY A 230 -19.22 -9.49 8.17
N LYS A 231 -19.30 -8.82 7.01
CA LYS A 231 -20.08 -9.26 5.85
C LYS A 231 -19.23 -9.93 4.78
N ASN A 232 -18.03 -9.42 4.51
CA ASN A 232 -17.26 -9.75 3.31
C ASN A 232 -15.90 -10.40 3.60
N VAL A 233 -15.41 -10.37 4.84
CA VAL A 233 -14.06 -10.84 5.19
C VAL A 233 -14.11 -11.99 6.17
N LEU A 234 -14.94 -11.90 7.21
CA LEU A 234 -15.14 -12.92 8.22
C LEU A 234 -16.62 -13.27 8.34
N GLN A 235 -16.93 -14.56 8.46
CA GLN A 235 -18.27 -15.05 8.76
C GLN A 235 -18.25 -15.88 10.05
N ASN A 236 -19.27 -15.70 10.91
CA ASN A 236 -19.45 -16.59 12.05
C ASN A 236 -19.79 -18.00 11.55
N ALA A 237 -19.11 -19.02 12.07
CA ALA A 237 -19.26 -20.40 11.62
C ALA A 237 -20.64 -21.00 11.91
N CYS A 238 -21.46 -20.35 12.75
CA CYS A 238 -22.83 -20.78 13.05
C CYS A 238 -23.84 -20.04 12.16
N LYS A 239 -24.02 -20.55 10.95
CA LYS A 239 -25.30 -20.53 10.22
C LYS A 239 -25.45 -21.90 9.57
N LEU A 240 -25.85 -22.88 10.38
CA LEU A 240 -26.49 -24.12 9.96
C LEU A 240 -27.88 -24.12 10.58
#